data_AF-F7JUB4-F1
#
_entry.id   AF-F7JUB4-F1
#
_cell.length_a   1.000
_cell.length_b   1.000
_cell.length_c   1.000
_cell.angle_alpha   90.00
_cell.angle_beta   90.00
_cell.angle_gamma   90.00
#
_symmetry.space_group_name_H-M   'P 1'
#
loop_
_entity.id
_entity.type
_entity.pdbx_description
1 polymer ?
#
loop_
_entity_poly.entity_id
_entity_poly.type
_entity_poly.pdbx_seq_one_letter_code
_entity_poly.pdbx_strand_id
1 'polypeptide(L)'
;MGASLACAIQPGENIFEILDRLSQILRQPFSLHYTVYTGKCILILSFAYITGICIYYSQQKNYRRGVEHGSARWGDVHQICKRYADKEYTHNLLLTQNFRMSQEVYKHQRNLNVLVAGGSGAGKSRTYAVPNILQCSQAESKKGGGCSIVVTDPKGELLRKTGGLLERMGYEVRVFDLINPDTSFCYNPFCYVHDDKDVLKLINNLIRNTTPKGSQASDPFWESATCS
;
A
#
# COMPACT_ATOMS: atom_id res chain seq x y z
N MET A 1 -1.81 -25.82 44.94
CA MET A 1 -0.53 -25.99 44.23
C MET A 1 0.50 -24.93 44.64
N GLY A 2 0.21 -23.62 44.57
CA GLY A 2 1.20 -22.60 44.99
C GLY A 2 1.54 -22.59 46.48
N ALA A 3 0.53 -22.81 47.35
CA ALA A 3 0.72 -22.84 48.81
C ALA A 3 1.47 -24.09 49.30
N SER A 4 1.31 -25.23 48.63
CA SER A 4 2.03 -26.48 48.95
C SER A 4 3.51 -26.41 48.56
N LEU A 5 3.84 -25.69 47.48
CA LEU A 5 5.22 -25.47 47.04
C LEU A 5 5.99 -24.56 48.00
N ALA A 6 5.33 -23.52 48.53
CA ALA A 6 5.93 -22.58 49.47
C ALA A 6 6.19 -23.18 50.85
N CYS A 7 5.37 -24.15 51.27
CA CYS A 7 5.55 -24.86 52.54
C CYS A 7 6.74 -25.83 52.52
N ALA A 8 7.22 -26.22 51.33
CA ALA A 8 8.36 -27.12 51.14
C ALA A 8 9.71 -26.39 51.08
N ILE A 9 9.74 -25.05 50.99
CA ILE A 9 10.98 -24.28 50.80
C ILE A 9 11.41 -23.66 52.14
N GLN A 10 12.49 -24.19 52.73
CA GLN A 10 13.21 -23.60 53.87
C GLN A 10 14.63 -23.18 53.44
N PRO A 11 15.25 -22.15 54.08
CA PRO A 11 16.57 -21.68 53.69
C PRO A 11 17.63 -22.73 54.04
N GLY A 12 18.30 -23.29 53.01
CA GLY A 12 19.45 -24.21 53.16
C GLY A 12 19.27 -25.64 52.63
N GLU A 13 18.10 -26.00 52.08
CA GLU A 13 17.82 -27.37 51.61
C GLU A 13 18.12 -27.57 50.11
N ASN A 14 18.53 -28.79 49.74
CA ASN A 14 18.82 -29.18 48.36
C ASN A 14 17.54 -29.43 47.55
N ILE A 15 17.59 -29.26 46.22
CA ILE A 15 16.43 -29.47 45.30
C ILE A 15 15.75 -30.83 45.49
N PHE A 16 16.51 -31.88 45.80
CA PHE A 16 15.98 -33.23 46.03
C PHE A 16 15.17 -33.34 47.33
N GLU A 17 15.57 -32.65 48.40
CA GLU A 17 14.84 -32.65 49.69
C GLU A 17 13.53 -31.87 49.59
N ILE A 18 13.54 -30.77 48.81
CA ILE A 18 12.34 -29.98 48.52
C ILE A 18 11.32 -30.81 47.72
N LEU A 19 11.78 -31.61 46.75
CA LEU A 19 10.94 -32.52 45.96
C LEU A 19 10.31 -33.62 46.83
N ASP A 20 11.07 -34.22 47.73
CA ASP A 20 10.58 -35.26 48.65
C ASP A 20 9.53 -34.70 49.63
N ARG A 21 9.76 -33.51 50.22
CA ARG A 21 8.76 -32.84 51.07
C ARG A 21 7.51 -32.45 50.29
N LEU A 22 7.66 -31.96 49.07
CA LEU A 22 6.54 -31.60 48.21
C LEU A 22 5.68 -32.84 47.90
N SER A 23 6.30 -34.01 47.70
CA SER A 23 5.60 -35.28 47.51
C SER A 23 4.81 -35.73 48.75
N GLN A 24 5.35 -35.51 49.96
CA GLN A 24 4.68 -35.83 51.22
C GLN A 24 3.50 -34.89 51.49
N ILE A 25 3.66 -33.59 51.22
CA ILE A 25 2.60 -32.59 51.37
C ILE A 25 1.47 -32.84 50.35
N LEU A 26 1.78 -33.33 49.15
CA LEU A 26 0.77 -33.71 48.15
C LEU A 26 -0.11 -34.90 48.58
N ARG A 27 0.39 -35.76 49.48
CA ARG A 27 -0.38 -36.88 50.04
C ARG A 27 -1.37 -36.45 51.14
N GLN A 28 -1.25 -35.23 51.67
CA GLN A 28 -2.18 -34.64 52.64
C GLN A 28 -2.65 -33.25 52.16
N PRO A 29 -3.67 -33.19 51.30
CA PRO A 29 -4.02 -31.96 50.56
C PRO A 29 -4.57 -30.81 51.42
N PHE A 30 -4.94 -31.06 52.69
CA PHE A 30 -5.64 -30.09 53.54
C PHE A 30 -4.85 -29.58 54.76
N SER A 31 -3.60 -30.01 55.00
CA SER A 31 -2.75 -29.50 56.08
C SER A 31 -1.92 -28.28 55.62
N LEU A 32 -2.62 -27.18 55.30
CA LEU A 32 -2.01 -25.94 54.83
C LEU A 32 -1.46 -25.11 56.00
N HIS A 33 -0.14 -25.11 56.20
CA HIS A 33 0.52 -24.15 57.09
C HIS A 33 0.93 -22.89 56.33
N TYR A 34 0.48 -21.74 56.82
CA TYR A 34 0.85 -20.43 56.28
C TYR A 34 2.26 -20.07 56.73
N THR A 35 3.22 -20.14 55.80
CA THR A 35 4.58 -19.64 56.01
C THR A 35 4.75 -18.26 55.36
N VAL A 36 5.76 -17.51 55.79
CA VAL A 36 6.07 -16.15 55.29
C VAL A 36 6.35 -16.14 53.77
N TYR A 37 6.74 -17.28 53.21
CA TYR A 37 7.05 -17.43 51.78
C TYR A 37 5.82 -17.75 50.91
N THR A 38 4.70 -18.18 51.50
CA THR A 38 3.46 -18.48 50.77
C THR A 38 2.93 -17.27 50.01
N GLY A 39 2.99 -16.09 50.60
CA GLY A 39 2.57 -14.85 49.94
C GLY A 39 3.41 -14.53 48.70
N LYS A 40 4.74 -14.68 48.80
CA LYS A 40 5.67 -14.42 47.69
C LYS A 40 5.46 -15.41 46.54
N CYS A 41 5.27 -16.70 46.84
CA CYS A 41 5.02 -17.71 45.80
C CYS A 41 3.68 -17.50 45.08
N ILE A 42 2.60 -17.15 45.80
CA ILE A 42 1.30 -16.87 45.19
C ILE A 42 1.40 -15.66 44.26
N LEU A 43 2.08 -14.60 44.68
CA LEU A 43 2.28 -13.40 43.87
C LEU A 43 3.07 -13.71 42.60
N ILE A 44 4.20 -14.44 42.70
CA ILE A 44 5.01 -14.81 41.53
C ILE A 44 4.21 -15.67 40.54
N LEU A 45 3.46 -16.66 41.03
CA LEU A 45 2.64 -17.53 40.17
C LEU A 45 1.50 -16.76 39.50
N SER A 46 0.84 -15.84 40.23
CA SER A 46 -0.18 -14.97 39.65
C SER A 46 0.38 -14.04 38.57
N PHE A 47 1.57 -13.47 38.80
CA PHE A 47 2.23 -12.58 37.84
C PHE A 47 2.67 -13.34 36.59
N ALA A 48 3.24 -14.55 36.74
CA ALA A 48 3.58 -15.42 35.63
C ALA A 48 2.33 -15.82 34.82
N TYR A 49 1.22 -16.12 35.50
CA TYR A 49 -0.04 -16.47 34.84
C TYR A 49 -0.64 -15.29 34.05
N ILE A 50 -0.66 -14.09 34.64
CA ILE A 50 -1.12 -12.86 33.97
C ILE A 50 -0.24 -12.56 32.76
N THR A 51 1.09 -12.66 32.90
CA THR A 51 2.02 -12.43 31.80
C THR A 51 1.80 -13.43 30.66
N GLY A 52 1.57 -14.71 30.97
CA GLY A 52 1.23 -15.74 29.97
C GLY A 52 -0.07 -15.41 29.21
N ILE A 53 -1.09 -14.92 29.91
CA ILE A 53 -2.35 -14.47 29.29
C ILE A 53 -2.12 -13.25 28.40
N CYS A 54 -1.37 -12.24 28.86
CA CYS A 54 -1.05 -11.06 28.07
C CYS A 54 -0.31 -11.41 26.77
N ILE A 55 0.66 -12.33 26.83
CA ILE A 55 1.35 -12.83 25.64
C ILE A 55 0.39 -13.59 24.73
N TYR A 56 -0.48 -14.44 25.28
CA TYR A 56 -1.47 -15.18 24.48
C TYR A 56 -2.41 -14.24 23.71
N TYR A 57 -2.95 -13.20 24.36
CA TYR A 57 -3.79 -12.22 23.69
C TYR A 57 -3.00 -11.34 22.71
N SER A 58 -1.77 -10.93 23.05
CA SER A 58 -0.92 -10.14 22.15
C SER A 58 -0.47 -10.93 20.91
N GLN A 59 -0.41 -12.26 20.99
CA GLN A 59 -0.03 -13.13 19.87
C GLN A 59 -1.20 -13.58 19.00
N GLN A 60 -2.44 -13.16 19.30
CA GLN A 60 -3.57 -13.33 18.38
C GLN A 60 -3.39 -12.43 17.15
N LYS A 61 -2.50 -12.84 16.25
CA LYS A 61 -2.43 -12.28 14.91
C LYS A 61 -3.64 -12.78 14.13
N ASN A 62 -4.16 -11.93 13.25
CA ASN A 62 -5.27 -12.27 12.35
C ASN A 62 -4.82 -13.27 11.27
N TYR A 63 -4.60 -14.53 11.65
CA TYR A 63 -4.31 -15.61 10.73
C TYR A 63 -5.61 -16.08 10.08
N ARG A 64 -5.73 -15.89 8.78
CA ARG A 64 -6.80 -16.51 7.98
C ARG A 64 -6.38 -17.94 7.60
N ARG A 65 -6.57 -18.89 8.51
CA ARG A 65 -6.28 -20.31 8.24
C ARG A 65 -7.28 -20.87 7.23
N GLY A 66 -6.79 -21.58 6.20
CA GLY A 66 -7.62 -22.22 5.17
C GLY A 66 -8.09 -21.31 4.04
N VAL A 67 -7.52 -20.11 3.92
CA VAL A 67 -7.88 -19.14 2.89
C VAL A 67 -6.65 -18.86 2.04
N GLU A 68 -6.70 -19.21 0.75
CA GLU A 68 -5.62 -18.92 -0.19
C GLU A 68 -5.34 -17.41 -0.27
N HIS A 69 -4.09 -17.06 -0.52
CA HIS A 69 -3.68 -15.68 -0.72
C HIS A 69 -4.52 -15.04 -1.84
N GLY A 70 -5.26 -13.97 -1.51
CA GLY A 70 -6.05 -13.22 -2.48
C GLY A 70 -7.56 -13.45 -2.43
N SER A 71 -8.11 -14.10 -1.40
CA SER A 71 -9.56 -14.17 -1.22
C SER A 71 -10.21 -12.78 -1.18
N ALA A 72 -11.23 -12.59 -2.02
CA ALA A 72 -12.02 -11.37 -2.08
C ALA A 72 -13.26 -11.50 -1.19
N ARG A 73 -13.60 -10.42 -0.47
CA ARG A 73 -14.86 -10.28 0.25
C ARG A 73 -15.44 -8.92 -0.05
N TRP A 74 -16.75 -8.86 -0.23
CA TRP A 74 -17.51 -7.61 -0.24
C TRP A 74 -17.38 -6.94 1.12
N GLY A 75 -16.75 -5.77 1.15
CA GLY A 75 -16.64 -4.95 2.34
C GLY A 75 -17.64 -3.80 2.32
N ASP A 76 -17.89 -3.22 3.49
CA ASP A 76 -18.66 -1.99 3.60
C ASP A 76 -17.86 -0.82 3.03
N VAL A 77 -18.41 -0.20 1.98
CA VAL A 77 -17.79 0.89 1.23
C VAL A 77 -17.46 2.07 2.14
N HIS A 78 -18.34 2.41 3.09
CA HIS A 78 -18.15 3.57 3.96
C HIS A 78 -16.98 3.36 4.93
N GLN A 79 -16.86 2.15 5.50
CA GLN A 79 -15.75 1.81 6.39
C GLN A 79 -14.41 1.79 5.65
N ILE A 80 -14.40 1.25 4.42
CA ILE A 80 -13.20 1.20 3.59
C ILE A 80 -12.79 2.61 3.17
N CYS A 81 -13.76 3.44 2.73
CA CYS A 81 -13.55 4.84 2.38
C CYS A 81 -12.97 5.61 3.57
N LYS A 82 -13.55 5.49 4.77
CA LYS A 82 -13.03 6.15 5.98
C LYS A 82 -11.59 5.76 6.34
N ARG A 83 -11.16 4.55 5.98
CA ARG A 83 -9.81 4.05 6.25
C ARG A 83 -8.77 4.58 5.26
N TYR A 84 -9.14 4.70 3.98
CA TYR A 84 -8.19 4.99 2.90
C TYR A 84 -8.33 6.39 2.30
N ALA A 85 -9.43 7.09 2.56
CA ALA A 85 -9.61 8.46 2.13
C ALA A 85 -8.81 9.42 3.02
N ASP A 86 -8.23 10.43 2.40
CA ASP A 86 -7.67 11.57 3.09
C ASP A 86 -8.78 12.51 3.61
N LYS A 87 -8.43 13.28 4.64
CA LYS A 87 -9.28 14.33 5.21
C LYS A 87 -9.48 15.44 4.20
N GLU A 88 -8.41 15.82 3.50
CA GLU A 88 -8.46 16.83 2.46
C GLU A 88 -9.02 16.21 1.18
N TYR A 89 -10.16 16.74 0.73
CA TYR A 89 -10.92 16.13 -0.37
C TYR A 89 -10.12 16.11 -1.67
N THR A 90 -9.39 17.19 -1.97
CA THR A 90 -8.59 17.37 -3.19
C THR A 90 -7.43 16.37 -3.31
N HIS A 91 -6.92 15.84 -2.20
CA HIS A 91 -5.81 14.87 -2.18
C HIS A 91 -6.26 13.42 -2.40
N ASN A 92 -7.53 13.22 -2.73
CA ASN A 92 -8.08 11.90 -3.02
C ASN A 92 -8.15 11.65 -4.54
N LEU A 93 -8.02 10.40 -4.93
CA LEU A 93 -8.43 9.87 -6.22
C LEU A 93 -9.89 9.44 -6.13
N LEU A 94 -10.72 9.92 -7.05
CA LEU A 94 -12.14 9.57 -7.16
C LEU A 94 -12.29 8.27 -7.96
N LEU A 95 -12.84 7.25 -7.32
CA LEU A 95 -13.02 5.92 -7.93
C LEU A 95 -14.49 5.63 -8.23
N THR A 96 -15.36 5.86 -7.26
CA THR A 96 -16.82 5.72 -7.41
C THR A 96 -17.54 6.85 -6.69
N GLN A 97 -18.87 6.90 -6.80
CA GLN A 97 -19.70 7.89 -6.09
C GLN A 97 -19.46 7.88 -4.57
N ASN A 98 -19.18 6.71 -3.99
CA ASN A 98 -19.09 6.52 -2.54
C ASN A 98 -17.66 6.15 -2.06
N PHE A 99 -16.73 5.92 -2.99
CA PHE A 99 -15.37 5.50 -2.68
C PHE A 99 -14.32 6.41 -3.30
N ARG A 100 -13.40 6.85 -2.44
CA ARG A 100 -12.22 7.64 -2.78
C ARG A 100 -11.02 7.12 -2.01
N MET A 101 -9.83 7.31 -2.56
CA MET A 101 -8.58 6.81 -2.00
C MET A 101 -7.54 7.92 -1.97
N SER A 102 -6.83 8.09 -0.86
CA SER A 102 -5.74 9.07 -0.75
C SER A 102 -4.64 8.78 -1.78
N GLN A 103 -4.08 9.85 -2.36
CA GLN A 103 -2.93 9.76 -3.25
C GLN A 103 -1.61 9.50 -2.50
N GLU A 104 -1.62 9.51 -1.16
CA GLU A 104 -0.45 9.20 -0.34
C GLU A 104 -0.13 7.69 -0.30
N VAL A 105 0.67 7.24 -1.29
CA VAL A 105 1.10 5.83 -1.41
C VAL A 105 1.83 5.35 -0.16
N TYR A 106 2.70 6.17 0.44
CA TYR A 106 3.53 5.77 1.58
C TYR A 106 2.73 5.45 2.84
N LYS A 107 1.63 6.18 3.07
CA LYS A 107 0.77 6.03 4.25
C LYS A 107 -0.06 4.75 4.20
N HIS A 108 -0.61 4.43 3.03
CA HIS A 108 -1.52 3.30 2.88
C HIS A 108 -0.87 2.05 2.26
N GLN A 109 0.33 2.19 1.68
CA GLN A 109 1.06 1.14 0.97
C GLN A 109 0.18 0.41 -0.06
N ARG A 110 -0.63 1.18 -0.80
CA ARG A 110 -1.53 0.68 -1.84
C ARG A 110 -1.11 1.19 -3.21
N ASN A 111 -1.32 0.34 -4.20
CA ASN A 111 -1.15 0.70 -5.60
C ASN A 111 -2.29 1.63 -6.04
N LEU A 112 -1.94 2.72 -6.70
CA LEU A 112 -2.88 3.72 -7.24
C LEU A 112 -3.17 3.53 -8.72
N ASN A 113 -2.61 2.50 -9.36
CA ASN A 113 -2.93 2.17 -10.74
C ASN A 113 -4.38 1.69 -10.83
N VAL A 114 -5.19 2.41 -11.63
CA VAL A 114 -6.61 2.11 -11.84
C VAL A 114 -6.84 1.69 -13.28
N LEU A 115 -7.47 0.53 -13.45
CA LEU A 115 -7.98 0.07 -14.73
C LEU A 115 -9.50 0.33 -14.78
N VAL A 116 -9.93 1.20 -15.69
CA VAL A 116 -11.35 1.47 -15.94
C VAL A 116 -11.80 0.74 -17.19
N ALA A 117 -12.57 -0.32 -17.02
CA ALA A 117 -13.16 -1.09 -18.11
C ALA A 117 -14.62 -0.70 -18.34
N GLY A 118 -15.03 -0.66 -19.60
CA GLY A 118 -16.41 -0.37 -19.99
C GLY A 118 -16.55 -0.28 -21.50
N GLY A 119 -17.77 -0.50 -22.01
CA GLY A 119 -18.07 -0.43 -23.45
C GLY A 119 -17.80 0.96 -24.06
N SER A 120 -17.85 1.03 -25.40
CA SER A 120 -17.89 2.33 -26.09
C SER A 120 -19.12 3.12 -25.63
N GLY A 121 -18.99 4.42 -25.40
CA GLY A 121 -20.08 5.25 -24.90
C GLY A 121 -20.42 5.10 -23.41
N ALA A 122 -19.77 4.18 -22.67
CA ALA A 122 -20.00 4.00 -21.22
C ALA A 122 -19.59 5.20 -20.34
N GLY A 123 -19.10 6.28 -20.94
CA GLY A 123 -18.79 7.52 -20.24
C GLY A 123 -17.45 7.54 -19.51
N LYS A 124 -16.56 6.55 -19.67
CA LYS A 124 -15.26 6.42 -18.98
C LYS A 124 -14.50 7.76 -18.85
N SER A 125 -14.36 8.51 -19.93
CA SER A 125 -13.67 9.80 -19.93
C SER A 125 -14.42 10.87 -19.11
N ARG A 126 -15.76 10.92 -19.22
CA ARG A 126 -16.61 11.90 -18.51
C ARG A 126 -16.77 11.57 -17.02
N THR A 127 -16.87 10.29 -16.67
CA THR A 127 -17.18 9.85 -15.30
C THR A 127 -15.93 9.65 -14.46
N TYR A 128 -14.80 9.26 -15.07
CA TYR A 128 -13.56 9.02 -14.35
C TYR A 128 -12.48 10.06 -14.65
N ALA A 129 -12.12 10.27 -15.93
CA ALA A 129 -10.98 11.12 -16.26
C ALA A 129 -11.23 12.60 -15.93
N VAL A 130 -12.35 13.17 -16.38
CA VAL A 130 -12.67 14.59 -16.15
C VAL A 130 -12.71 14.94 -14.65
N PRO A 131 -13.47 14.24 -13.78
CA PRO A 131 -13.53 14.59 -12.36
C PRO A 131 -12.17 14.50 -11.67
N ASN A 132 -11.36 13.49 -12.00
CA ASN A 132 -10.03 13.35 -11.41
C ASN A 132 -9.07 14.46 -11.87
N ILE A 133 -9.09 14.86 -13.14
CA ILE A 133 -8.28 15.99 -13.63
C ILE A 133 -8.65 17.28 -12.89
N LEU A 134 -9.95 17.56 -12.76
CA LEU A 134 -10.45 18.77 -12.11
C LEU A 134 -10.17 18.80 -10.61
N GLN A 135 -10.15 17.64 -9.94
CA GLN A 135 -9.87 17.54 -8.52
C GLN A 135 -8.38 17.67 -8.22
N CYS A 136 -7.54 16.97 -8.99
CA CYS A 136 -6.10 17.02 -8.82
C CYS A 136 -5.53 18.42 -9.05
N SER A 137 -6.17 19.21 -9.92
CA SER A 137 -5.74 20.58 -10.20
C SER A 137 -6.08 21.60 -9.11
N GLN A 138 -7.01 21.27 -8.21
CA GLN A 138 -7.40 22.13 -7.09
C GLN A 138 -6.56 21.88 -5.83
N ALA A 139 -5.76 20.82 -5.84
CA ALA A 139 -4.94 20.46 -4.71
C ALA A 139 -3.77 21.43 -4.56
N GLU A 140 -3.60 21.99 -3.36
CA GLU A 140 -2.69 23.11 -3.13
C GLU A 140 -1.24 22.61 -3.16
N SER A 141 -0.44 23.05 -4.14
CA SER A 141 0.96 22.60 -4.29
C SER A 141 1.81 22.85 -3.03
N LYS A 142 1.53 23.92 -2.27
CA LYS A 142 2.23 24.26 -1.02
C LYS A 142 2.00 23.25 0.12
N LYS A 143 0.90 22.49 0.06
CA LYS A 143 0.58 21.42 1.04
C LYS A 143 0.93 20.03 0.51
N GLY A 144 1.69 19.94 -0.60
CA GLY A 144 2.02 18.68 -1.25
C GLY A 144 0.90 18.12 -2.13
N GLY A 145 -0.10 18.94 -2.49
CA GLY A 145 -1.30 18.50 -3.20
C GLY A 145 -1.24 18.51 -4.72
N GLY A 146 -0.39 19.34 -5.33
CA GLY A 146 -0.38 19.49 -6.80
C GLY A 146 0.34 18.33 -7.49
N CYS A 147 -0.33 17.67 -8.44
CA CYS A 147 0.29 16.65 -9.29
C CYS A 147 0.46 17.13 -10.74
N SER A 148 1.52 16.66 -11.40
CA SER A 148 1.69 16.82 -12.84
C SER A 148 0.76 15.85 -13.57
N ILE A 149 -0.01 16.35 -14.52
CA ILE A 149 -1.02 15.57 -15.23
C ILE A 149 -0.56 15.36 -16.67
N VAL A 150 -0.44 14.10 -17.08
CA VAL A 150 -0.17 13.71 -18.47
C VAL A 150 -1.35 12.92 -18.98
N VAL A 151 -1.97 13.39 -20.06
CA VAL A 151 -3.19 12.79 -20.62
C VAL A 151 -2.99 12.49 -22.08
N THR A 152 -3.29 11.25 -22.49
CA THR A 152 -3.40 10.87 -23.89
C THR A 152 -4.84 11.08 -24.34
N ASP A 153 -5.09 12.16 -25.09
CA ASP A 153 -6.43 12.54 -25.53
C ASP A 153 -6.59 12.45 -27.06
N PRO A 154 -6.90 11.25 -27.60
CA PRO A 154 -7.00 11.06 -29.06
C PRO A 154 -8.13 11.85 -29.71
N LYS A 155 -9.09 12.39 -28.95
CA LYS A 155 -10.24 13.15 -29.47
C LYS A 155 -10.17 14.64 -29.15
N GLY A 156 -9.22 15.09 -28.34
CA GLY A 156 -9.14 16.46 -27.84
C GLY A 156 -10.30 16.88 -26.91
N GLU A 157 -11.12 15.93 -26.44
CA GLU A 157 -12.32 16.23 -25.64
C GLU A 157 -11.94 16.63 -24.21
N LEU A 158 -10.93 16.00 -23.63
CA LEU A 158 -10.48 16.26 -22.26
C LEU A 158 -9.81 17.62 -22.17
N LEU A 159 -8.95 17.95 -23.14
CA LEU A 159 -8.32 19.28 -23.22
C LEU A 159 -9.37 20.38 -23.33
N ARG A 160 -10.34 20.25 -24.25
CA ARG A 160 -11.42 21.25 -24.42
C ARG A 160 -12.26 21.45 -23.16
N LYS A 161 -12.47 20.40 -22.36
CA LYS A 161 -13.28 20.46 -21.14
C LYS A 161 -12.54 20.98 -19.92
N THR A 162 -11.24 20.70 -19.82
CA THR A 162 -10.47 20.90 -18.57
C THR A 162 -9.36 21.94 -18.69
N GLY A 163 -8.85 22.18 -19.90
CA GLY A 163 -7.68 23.05 -20.15
C GLY A 163 -7.84 24.46 -19.58
N GLY A 164 -8.97 25.12 -19.87
CA GLY A 164 -9.22 26.47 -19.35
C GLY A 164 -9.33 26.56 -17.83
N LEU A 165 -9.70 25.47 -17.13
CA LEU A 165 -9.64 25.44 -15.67
C LEU A 165 -8.19 25.25 -15.20
N LEU A 166 -7.44 24.35 -15.85
CA LEU A 166 -6.04 24.10 -15.50
C LEU A 166 -5.21 25.39 -15.58
N GLU A 167 -5.37 26.17 -16.66
CA GLU A 167 -4.72 27.48 -16.82
C GLU A 167 -5.10 28.45 -15.67
N ARG A 168 -6.38 28.51 -15.29
CA ARG A 168 -6.85 29.35 -14.17
C ARG A 168 -6.32 28.91 -12.82
N MET A 169 -6.06 27.61 -12.65
CA MET A 169 -5.42 27.06 -11.44
C MET A 169 -3.89 27.25 -11.47
N GLY A 170 -3.34 27.89 -12.50
CA GLY A 170 -1.91 28.21 -12.61
C GLY A 170 -1.06 27.10 -13.22
N TYR A 171 -1.67 26.10 -13.88
CA TYR A 171 -0.93 25.08 -14.61
C TYR A 171 -0.44 25.62 -15.95
N GLU A 172 0.78 25.24 -16.32
CA GLU A 172 1.27 25.37 -17.68
C GLU A 172 0.71 24.22 -18.54
N VAL A 173 -0.31 24.52 -19.35
CA VAL A 173 -0.94 23.54 -20.24
C VAL A 173 -0.17 23.49 -21.55
N ARG A 174 0.54 22.38 -21.79
CA ARG A 174 1.23 22.11 -23.07
C ARG A 174 0.51 21.01 -23.82
N VAL A 175 0.30 21.21 -25.11
CA VAL A 175 -0.39 20.26 -25.99
C VAL A 175 0.58 19.74 -27.02
N PHE A 176 0.72 18.41 -27.11
CA PHE A 176 1.47 17.76 -28.16
C PHE A 176 0.50 17.12 -29.16
N ASP A 177 0.16 17.89 -30.20
CA ASP A 177 -0.63 17.42 -31.34
C ASP A 177 0.30 16.99 -32.48
N LEU A 178 0.08 15.78 -33.00
CA LEU A 178 0.80 15.20 -34.14
C LEU A 178 0.07 15.44 -35.48
N ILE A 179 -1.20 15.83 -35.44
CA ILE A 179 -2.03 16.08 -36.63
C ILE A 179 -1.88 17.53 -37.08
N ASN A 180 -1.88 18.47 -36.13
CA ASN A 180 -1.74 19.91 -36.39
C ASN A 180 -0.51 20.48 -35.65
N PRO A 181 0.70 20.34 -36.24
CA PRO A 181 1.95 20.80 -35.60
C PRO A 181 1.95 22.30 -35.31
N ASP A 182 1.32 23.11 -36.17
CA ASP A 182 1.30 24.58 -36.02
C ASP A 182 0.62 25.05 -34.74
N THR A 183 -0.31 24.24 -34.20
CA THR A 183 -1.02 24.50 -32.94
C THR A 183 -0.47 23.70 -31.75
N SER A 184 0.58 22.92 -32.00
CA SER A 184 1.24 22.07 -31.02
C SER A 184 2.38 22.82 -30.35
N PHE A 185 2.74 22.42 -29.14
CA PHE A 185 3.94 22.91 -28.46
C PHE A 185 5.23 22.52 -29.21
N CYS A 186 5.11 21.60 -30.19
CA CYS A 186 6.20 20.97 -30.93
C CYS A 186 7.17 20.23 -30.01
N TYR A 187 7.68 19.10 -30.48
CA TYR A 187 8.63 18.30 -29.72
C TYR A 187 9.84 18.01 -30.58
N ASN A 188 11.00 18.50 -30.14
CA ASN A 188 12.28 18.15 -30.75
C ASN A 188 13.01 17.13 -29.84
N PRO A 189 13.08 15.83 -30.21
CA PRO A 189 13.77 14.82 -29.42
C PRO A 189 15.28 15.08 -29.32
N PHE A 190 15.89 15.76 -30.31
CA PHE A 190 17.33 16.02 -30.31
C PHE A 190 17.76 16.99 -29.19
N CYS A 191 16.85 17.84 -28.69
CA CYS A 191 17.14 18.69 -27.53
C CYS A 191 17.40 17.88 -26.25
N TYR A 192 16.97 16.62 -26.20
CA TYR A 192 17.07 15.74 -25.04
C TYR A 192 18.16 14.66 -25.19
N VAL A 193 18.96 14.74 -26.25
CA VAL A 193 20.10 13.83 -26.48
C VAL A 193 21.36 14.50 -25.94
N HIS A 194 21.89 13.98 -24.83
CA HIS A 194 23.10 14.53 -24.20
C HIS A 194 24.30 13.58 -24.28
N ASP A 195 24.05 12.28 -24.37
CA ASP A 195 25.07 11.24 -24.47
C ASP A 195 24.70 10.17 -25.51
N ASP A 196 25.67 9.32 -25.85
CA ASP A 196 25.46 8.21 -26.79
C ASP A 196 24.37 7.24 -26.31
N LYS A 197 24.14 7.14 -24.99
CA LYS A 197 23.09 6.27 -24.44
C LYS A 197 21.70 6.80 -24.79
N ASP A 198 21.50 8.12 -24.78
CA ASP A 198 20.25 8.75 -25.16
C ASP A 198 19.99 8.62 -26.67
N VAL A 199 21.04 8.63 -27.49
CA VAL A 199 20.94 8.28 -28.92
C VAL A 199 20.41 6.85 -29.07
N LEU A 200 21.01 5.88 -28.36
CA LEU A 200 20.57 4.49 -28.40
C LEU A 200 19.12 4.33 -27.91
N LYS A 201 18.71 5.04 -26.86
CA LYS A 201 17.32 5.02 -26.38
C LYS A 201 16.36 5.57 -27.43
N LEU A 202 16.71 6.68 -28.09
CA LEU A 202 15.89 7.28 -29.13
C LEU A 202 15.71 6.32 -30.31
N ILE A 203 16.80 5.72 -30.80
CA ILE A 203 16.77 4.75 -31.90
C ILE A 203 15.95 3.52 -31.52
N ASN A 204 16.19 2.96 -30.33
CA ASN A 204 15.43 1.80 -29.84
C ASN A 204 13.93 2.11 -29.72
N ASN A 205 13.57 3.28 -29.21
CA ASN A 205 12.17 3.70 -29.13
C ASN A 205 11.56 3.88 -30.52
N LEU A 206 12.30 4.42 -31.49
CA LEU A 206 11.83 4.58 -32.85
C LEU A 206 11.55 3.22 -33.50
N ILE A 207 12.54 2.32 -33.51
CA ILE A 207 12.44 0.98 -34.10
C ILE A 207 11.26 0.22 -33.48
N ARG A 208 11.16 0.19 -32.14
CA ARG A 208 10.08 -0.52 -31.43
C ARG A 208 8.69 0.00 -31.75
N ASN A 209 8.53 1.29 -32.03
CA ASN A 209 7.24 1.87 -32.37
C ASN A 209 6.88 1.69 -33.85
N THR A 210 7.87 1.44 -34.73
CA THR A 210 7.65 1.18 -36.16
C THR A 210 7.54 -0.30 -36.53
N THR A 211 8.01 -1.22 -35.68
CA THR A 211 7.89 -2.67 -35.92
C THR A 211 6.50 -3.18 -35.50
N PRO A 212 5.73 -3.79 -36.41
CA PRO A 212 4.41 -4.34 -36.09
C PRO A 212 4.46 -5.41 -34.98
N LYS A 213 3.46 -5.42 -34.08
CA LYS A 213 3.36 -6.45 -33.04
C LYS A 213 3.08 -7.82 -33.67
N GLY A 214 4.06 -8.71 -33.64
CA GLY A 214 3.96 -10.09 -34.16
C GLY A 214 4.71 -10.35 -35.47
N SER A 215 5.29 -9.32 -36.11
CA SER A 215 6.29 -9.53 -37.16
C SER A 215 7.66 -9.67 -36.52
N GLN A 216 8.37 -10.78 -36.79
CA GLN A 216 9.82 -10.75 -36.68
C GLN A 216 10.31 -9.70 -37.69
N ALA A 217 11.11 -8.74 -37.24
CA ALA A 217 11.82 -7.86 -38.16
C ALA A 217 12.61 -8.76 -39.12
N SER A 218 12.26 -8.79 -40.41
CA SER A 218 12.92 -9.69 -41.35
C SER A 218 14.37 -9.30 -41.60
N ASP A 219 14.82 -8.16 -41.06
CA ASP A 219 16.14 -7.60 -41.31
C ASP A 219 16.86 -7.25 -39.99
N PRO A 220 17.70 -8.17 -39.47
CA PRO A 220 18.51 -7.97 -38.27
C PRO A 220 19.54 -6.84 -38.41
N PHE A 221 19.72 -6.32 -39.62
CA PHE A 221 20.70 -5.28 -39.94
C PHE A 221 20.52 -4.02 -39.09
N TRP A 222 19.28 -3.58 -38.87
CA TRP A 222 18.99 -2.35 -38.13
C TRP A 222 19.11 -2.49 -36.61
N GLU A 223 18.92 -3.68 -36.06
CA GLU A 223 19.13 -3.93 -34.63
C GLU A 223 20.62 -4.07 -34.29
N SER A 224 21.38 -4.70 -35.19
CA SER A 224 22.82 -4.93 -35.03
C SER A 224 23.68 -3.67 -35.23
N ALA A 225 23.26 -2.73 -36.08
CA ALA A 225 23.97 -1.47 -36.30
C ALA A 225 23.96 -0.51 -35.09
N THR A 226 23.07 -0.71 -34.13
CA THR A 226 23.01 0.09 -32.88
C THR A 226 23.91 -0.42 -31.77
N CYS A 227 24.46 -1.63 -31.90
CA CYS A 227 25.37 -2.25 -30.94
C CYS A 227 26.78 -2.31 -31.52
N SER A 228 27.43 -1.15 -31.69
CA SER A 228 28.86 -1.04 -32.01
C SER A 228 29.47 0.16 -31.32
#